data_AF-A0AAV1AUW1-F1
#
_entry.id   AF-A0AAV1AUW1-F1
#
_cell.length_a   1.000
_cell.length_b   1.000
_cell.length_c   1.000
_cell.angle_alpha   90.00
_cell.angle_beta   90.00
_cell.angle_gamma   90.00
#
_symmetry.space_group_name_H-M   'P 1'
#
loop_
_entity.id
_entity.type
_entity.pdbx_description
1 polymer ?
#
loop_
_entity_poly.entity_id
_entity_poly.type
_entity_poly.pdbx_seq_one_letter_code
_entity_poly.pdbx_strand_id
1 'polypeptide(L)'
;MISWKLLKYGVAELKTLGNELLSSASNINNLPLLLTFVSPSSPPQHVLESLLSLHSFFLPLLPQLPSSSATANTSSSDNADADQSEFIYLTWLRSKFDEFLKSLIDVLVSDQSDETLKEVVLDTLMEFVKVANGGTFHSSLYNRIISSIIHSASSAEFLIDLLTSKYFKYIDVSYFTFISLEKLARNLQGKDVSDDKTASVDGNDESQLSSNIEGVIHNMYYAISHVPFLEKPDDKSDFEMWSVSESDHKVLSGDLDDKQLKSKKHKSNVLSAARFAKKMKLKFTKAWIAYLRLPLPLDVY
;
A
#
# COMPACT_ATOMS: atom_id res chain seq x y z
N MET A 1 -28.36 1.73 1.99
CA MET A 1 -28.32 2.45 0.69
C MET A 1 -27.64 1.67 -0.44
N ILE A 2 -26.75 0.70 -0.15
CA ILE A 2 -26.03 -0.14 -1.15
C ILE A 2 -26.98 -1.05 -1.96
N SER A 3 -28.04 -1.56 -1.32
CA SER A 3 -28.98 -2.53 -1.91
C SER A 3 -29.70 -2.08 -3.19
N TRP A 4 -29.93 -0.78 -3.40
CA TRP A 4 -30.66 -0.29 -4.58
C TRP A 4 -29.76 -0.07 -5.81
N LYS A 5 -28.45 0.15 -5.61
CA LYS A 5 -27.50 0.34 -6.72
C LYS A 5 -27.11 -0.99 -7.38
N LEU A 6 -26.98 -2.05 -6.58
CA LEU A 6 -26.67 -3.41 -7.05
C LEU A 6 -27.77 -3.98 -7.97
N LEU A 7 -29.03 -3.57 -7.76
CA LEU A 7 -30.17 -3.97 -8.58
C LEU A 7 -30.24 -3.26 -9.94
N LYS A 8 -29.54 -2.13 -10.10
CA LYS A 8 -29.64 -1.28 -11.29
C LYS A 8 -28.53 -1.51 -12.31
N TYR A 9 -27.36 -1.99 -11.87
CA TYR A 9 -26.19 -2.09 -12.74
C TYR A 9 -25.71 -3.53 -12.94
N GLY A 10 -25.79 -4.00 -14.19
CA GLY A 10 -25.15 -5.24 -14.62
C GLY A 10 -23.65 -5.06 -14.90
N VAL A 11 -22.91 -6.17 -15.02
CA VAL A 11 -21.46 -6.15 -15.33
C VAL A 11 -21.18 -5.44 -16.66
N ALA A 12 -22.01 -5.67 -17.68
CA ALA A 12 -21.86 -5.02 -18.99
C ALA A 12 -22.06 -3.49 -18.92
N GLU A 13 -22.95 -3.02 -18.04
CA GLU A 13 -23.18 -1.59 -17.84
C GLU A 13 -22.00 -0.96 -17.09
N LEU A 14 -21.45 -1.63 -16.08
CA LEU A 14 -20.21 -1.19 -15.42
C LEU A 14 -19.04 -1.06 -16.39
N LYS A 15 -18.88 -2.07 -17.27
CA LYS A 15 -17.88 -2.02 -18.34
C LYS A 15 -18.09 -0.82 -19.26
N THR A 16 -19.34 -0.49 -19.56
CA THR A 16 -19.68 0.67 -20.39
C THR A 16 -19.32 1.97 -19.69
N LEU A 17 -19.66 2.12 -18.42
CA LEU A 17 -19.27 3.27 -17.60
C LEU A 17 -17.74 3.44 -17.51
N GLY A 18 -17.01 2.33 -17.39
CA GLY A 18 -15.55 2.30 -17.41
C GLY A 18 -14.97 2.77 -18.74
N ASN A 19 -15.46 2.24 -19.86
CA ASN A 19 -15.02 2.68 -21.18
C ASN A 19 -15.34 4.16 -21.44
N GLU A 20 -16.52 4.62 -21.02
CA GLU A 20 -16.90 6.03 -21.09
C GLU A 20 -15.94 6.92 -20.29
N LEU A 21 -15.59 6.52 -19.06
CA LEU A 21 -14.63 7.23 -18.21
C LEU A 21 -13.25 7.33 -18.89
N LEU A 22 -12.78 6.25 -19.50
CA LEU A 22 -11.48 6.20 -20.18
C LEU A 22 -11.47 7.00 -21.49
N SER A 23 -12.62 7.15 -22.15
CA SER A 23 -12.71 7.82 -23.45
C SER A 23 -12.64 9.34 -23.40
N SER A 24 -13.14 9.98 -22.33
CA SER A 24 -13.24 11.44 -22.25
C SER A 24 -13.37 11.96 -20.82
N ALA A 25 -12.69 13.07 -20.55
CA ALA A 25 -12.82 13.82 -19.30
C ALA A 25 -14.25 14.35 -19.04
N SER A 26 -15.10 14.46 -20.08
CA SER A 26 -16.52 14.82 -19.91
C SER A 26 -17.31 13.80 -19.09
N ASN A 27 -16.82 12.55 -19.01
CA ASN A 27 -17.46 11.46 -18.29
C ASN A 27 -16.86 11.24 -16.89
N ILE A 28 -16.14 12.24 -16.35
CA ILE A 28 -15.50 12.15 -15.03
C ILE A 28 -16.49 11.83 -13.89
N ASN A 29 -17.77 12.13 -14.07
CA ASN A 29 -18.83 11.79 -13.11
C ASN A 29 -19.05 10.27 -12.95
N ASN A 30 -18.56 9.45 -13.89
CA ASN A 30 -18.58 7.98 -13.78
C ASN A 30 -17.57 7.47 -12.74
N LEU A 31 -16.51 8.24 -12.43
CA LEU A 31 -15.47 7.85 -11.48
C LEU A 31 -16.03 7.59 -10.07
N PRO A 32 -16.74 8.55 -9.42
CA PRO A 32 -17.38 8.30 -8.13
C PRO A 32 -18.37 7.13 -8.13
N LEU A 33 -19.04 6.88 -9.26
CA LEU A 33 -20.01 5.79 -9.37
C LEU A 33 -19.30 4.43 -9.35
N LEU A 34 -18.26 4.26 -10.17
CA LEU A 34 -17.44 3.04 -10.21
C LEU A 34 -16.78 2.76 -8.85
N LEU A 35 -16.32 3.80 -8.14
CA LEU A 35 -15.76 3.64 -6.79
C LEU A 35 -16.73 2.98 -5.81
N THR A 36 -18.04 3.23 -5.94
CA THR A 36 -19.02 2.63 -5.02
C THR A 36 -19.17 1.12 -5.15
N PHE A 37 -18.71 0.54 -6.26
CA PHE A 37 -18.71 -0.90 -6.50
C PHE A 37 -17.42 -1.58 -6.02
N VAL A 38 -16.37 -0.81 -5.70
CA VAL A 38 -15.17 -1.34 -5.04
C VAL A 38 -15.45 -1.40 -3.54
N SER A 39 -16.20 -2.42 -3.14
CA SER A 39 -16.65 -2.62 -1.76
C SER A 39 -16.75 -4.11 -1.47
N PRO A 40 -16.43 -4.57 -0.25
CA PRO A 40 -16.55 -5.98 0.12
C PRO A 40 -17.97 -6.54 -0.05
N SER A 41 -18.99 -5.67 0.07
CA SER A 41 -20.39 -6.06 -0.04
C SER A 41 -20.90 -6.10 -1.49
N SER A 42 -20.07 -5.74 -2.46
CA SER A 42 -20.41 -5.83 -3.88
C SER A 42 -20.04 -7.22 -4.43
N PRO A 43 -20.78 -7.77 -5.41
CA PRO A 43 -20.44 -9.04 -6.03
C PRO A 43 -19.01 -8.99 -6.62
N PRO A 44 -18.21 -10.08 -6.53
CA PRO A 44 -16.81 -10.08 -6.98
C PRO A 44 -16.62 -9.59 -8.42
N GLN A 45 -17.52 -9.97 -9.33
CA GLN A 45 -17.52 -9.52 -10.73
C GLN A 45 -17.70 -8.00 -10.89
N HIS A 46 -18.50 -7.36 -10.02
CA HIS A 46 -18.72 -5.91 -10.03
C HIS A 46 -17.51 -5.16 -9.49
N VAL A 47 -16.88 -5.72 -8.44
CA VAL A 47 -15.62 -5.20 -7.89
C VAL A 47 -14.54 -5.29 -8.96
N LEU A 48 -14.39 -6.44 -9.63
CA LEU A 48 -13.37 -6.67 -10.65
C LEU A 48 -13.50 -5.72 -11.83
N GLU A 49 -14.70 -5.59 -12.40
CA GLU A 49 -14.92 -4.71 -13.56
C GLU A 49 -14.65 -3.23 -13.21
N SER A 50 -15.09 -2.80 -12.03
CA SER A 50 -14.84 -1.44 -11.53
C SER A 50 -13.36 -1.21 -11.25
N LEU A 51 -12.69 -2.17 -10.62
CA LEU A 51 -11.26 -2.14 -10.34
C LEU A 51 -10.46 -1.98 -11.63
N LEU A 52 -10.71 -2.79 -12.66
CA LEU A 52 -9.98 -2.74 -13.93
C LEU A 52 -10.12 -1.38 -14.61
N SER A 53 -11.33 -0.82 -14.60
CA SER A 53 -11.62 0.50 -15.18
C SER A 53 -10.91 1.62 -14.41
N LEU A 54 -11.01 1.60 -13.09
CA LEU A 54 -10.39 2.61 -12.21
C LEU A 54 -8.87 2.52 -12.23
N HIS A 55 -8.31 1.32 -12.25
CA HIS A 55 -6.88 1.09 -12.40
C HIS A 55 -6.37 1.66 -13.71
N SER A 56 -7.00 1.31 -14.83
CA SER A 56 -6.64 1.82 -16.17
C SER A 56 -6.74 3.34 -16.25
N PHE A 57 -7.68 3.94 -15.52
CA PHE A 57 -7.88 5.38 -15.47
C PHE A 57 -6.80 6.08 -14.64
N PHE A 58 -6.51 5.59 -13.44
CA PHE A 58 -5.57 6.25 -12.53
C PHE A 58 -4.10 6.04 -12.91
N LEU A 59 -3.73 4.85 -13.40
CA LEU A 59 -2.34 4.49 -13.68
C LEU A 59 -1.58 5.53 -14.53
N PRO A 60 -2.10 6.01 -15.68
CA PRO A 60 -1.42 7.04 -16.47
C PRO A 60 -1.41 8.43 -15.82
N LEU A 61 -2.32 8.69 -14.88
CA LEU A 61 -2.49 9.99 -14.22
C LEU A 61 -1.62 10.14 -12.97
N LEU A 62 -1.13 9.04 -12.38
CA LEU A 62 -0.33 9.06 -11.15
C LEU A 62 0.84 10.06 -11.15
N PRO A 63 1.64 10.20 -12.24
CA PRO A 63 2.76 11.15 -12.26
C PRO A 63 2.32 12.62 -12.19
N GLN A 64 1.08 12.92 -12.54
CA GLN A 64 0.51 14.27 -12.58
C GLN A 64 -0.22 14.62 -11.28
N LEU A 65 -0.54 13.63 -10.44
CA LEU A 65 -1.25 13.89 -9.20
C LEU A 65 -0.35 14.67 -8.21
N PRO A 66 -0.87 15.72 -7.57
CA PRO A 66 -0.14 16.45 -6.55
C PRO A 66 0.22 15.52 -5.39
N SER A 67 1.39 15.77 -4.80
CA SER A 67 1.72 15.16 -3.51
C SER A 67 0.68 15.56 -2.46
N SER A 68 0.39 14.68 -1.51
CA SER A 68 -0.58 14.96 -0.43
C SER A 68 -0.23 16.19 0.44
N SER A 69 1.00 16.70 0.34
CA SER A 69 1.48 17.92 1.02
C SER A 69 1.67 19.12 0.09
N ALA A 70 1.27 19.02 -1.18
CA ALA A 70 1.46 20.10 -2.14
C ALA A 70 0.53 21.27 -1.81
N THR A 71 1.11 22.46 -1.72
CA THR A 71 0.38 23.73 -1.63
C THR A 71 0.38 24.41 -2.99
N ALA A 72 -0.71 25.09 -3.34
CA ALA A 72 -0.77 25.87 -4.57
C ALA A 72 0.35 26.92 -4.57
N ASN A 73 1.23 26.88 -5.57
CA ASN A 73 2.19 27.95 -5.78
C ASN A 73 1.42 29.11 -6.42
N THR A 74 1.16 30.16 -5.66
CA THR A 74 0.60 31.41 -6.17
C THR A 74 1.71 32.19 -6.90
N SER A 75 2.12 31.72 -8.07
CA SER A 75 2.90 32.56 -8.99
C SER A 75 1.95 33.56 -9.64
N SER A 76 2.25 34.85 -9.51
CA SER A 76 1.57 35.95 -10.18
C SER A 76 1.85 35.90 -11.69
N SER A 77 1.16 35.01 -12.40
CA SER A 77 1.14 34.93 -13.87
C SER A 77 -0.26 35.27 -14.38
N ASP A 78 -0.35 35.75 -15.62
CA ASP A 78 -1.62 36.09 -16.28
C ASP A 78 -2.55 34.86 -16.50
N ASN A 79 -2.08 33.64 -16.18
CA ASN A 79 -2.83 32.38 -16.26
C ASN A 79 -3.22 31.80 -14.88
N ALA A 80 -3.10 32.58 -13.80
CA ALA A 80 -3.33 32.12 -12.43
C ALA A 80 -4.67 31.37 -12.23
N ASP A 81 -5.76 31.82 -12.88
CA ASP A 81 -7.08 31.18 -12.76
C ASP A 81 -7.16 29.79 -13.42
N ALA A 82 -6.45 29.58 -14.53
CA ALA A 82 -6.40 28.29 -15.22
C ALA A 82 -5.54 27.30 -14.45
N ASP A 83 -4.36 27.74 -14.00
CA ASP A 83 -3.44 26.92 -13.18
C ASP A 83 -4.09 26.53 -11.84
N GLN A 84 -4.86 27.44 -11.23
CA GLN A 84 -5.61 27.16 -10.00
C GLN A 84 -6.74 26.14 -10.23
N SER A 85 -7.47 26.25 -11.34
CA SER A 85 -8.56 25.32 -11.67
C SER A 85 -8.03 23.90 -11.93
N GLU A 86 -6.90 23.77 -12.64
CA GLU A 86 -6.22 22.50 -12.84
C GLU A 86 -5.72 21.90 -11.52
N PHE A 87 -5.11 22.71 -10.65
CA PHE A 87 -4.66 22.27 -9.33
C PHE A 87 -5.82 21.75 -8.46
N ILE A 88 -6.96 22.44 -8.46
CA ILE A 88 -8.17 22.01 -7.74
C ILE A 88 -8.66 20.67 -8.29
N TYR A 89 -8.71 20.52 -9.61
CA TYR A 89 -9.13 19.27 -10.26
C TYR A 89 -8.19 18.11 -9.89
N LEU A 90 -6.88 18.29 -10.00
CA LEU A 90 -5.90 17.24 -9.68
C LEU A 90 -5.89 16.90 -8.18
N THR A 91 -6.15 17.88 -7.31
CA THR A 91 -6.32 17.65 -5.86
C THR A 91 -7.56 16.81 -5.58
N TRP A 92 -8.68 17.10 -6.23
CA TRP A 92 -9.89 16.27 -6.14
C TRP A 92 -9.64 14.86 -6.68
N LEU A 93 -8.95 14.74 -7.80
CA LEU A 93 -8.61 13.46 -8.41
C LEU A 93 -7.71 12.62 -7.49
N ARG A 94 -6.74 13.27 -6.82
CA ARG A 94 -5.91 12.63 -5.79
C ARG A 94 -6.75 12.11 -4.63
N SER A 95 -7.71 12.90 -4.15
CA SER A 95 -8.65 12.46 -3.11
C SER A 95 -9.44 11.22 -3.54
N LYS A 96 -9.88 11.15 -4.81
CA LYS A 96 -10.55 9.97 -5.37
C LYS A 96 -9.65 8.77 -5.52
N PHE A 97 -8.37 8.97 -5.82
CA PHE A 97 -7.38 7.89 -5.78
C PHE A 97 -7.15 7.38 -4.34
N ASP A 98 -7.07 8.27 -3.36
CA ASP A 98 -6.91 7.87 -1.95
C ASP A 98 -8.16 7.11 -1.42
N GLU A 99 -9.36 7.50 -1.87
CA GLU A 99 -10.62 6.78 -1.64
C GLU A 99 -10.58 5.39 -2.29
N PHE A 100 -10.12 5.29 -3.53
CA PHE A 100 -9.95 4.02 -4.24
C PHE A 100 -9.01 3.07 -3.50
N LEU A 101 -7.84 3.54 -3.08
CA LEU A 101 -6.87 2.74 -2.32
C LEU A 101 -7.45 2.25 -0.99
N LYS A 102 -8.25 3.09 -0.32
CA LYS A 102 -8.94 2.69 0.91
C LYS A 102 -9.95 1.57 0.61
N SER A 103 -10.80 1.75 -0.39
CA SER A 103 -11.76 0.73 -0.83
C SER A 103 -11.11 -0.60 -1.20
N LEU A 104 -9.97 -0.58 -1.90
CA LEU A 104 -9.21 -1.79 -2.22
C LEU A 104 -8.67 -2.48 -0.97
N ILE A 105 -8.12 -1.72 -0.01
CA ILE A 105 -7.65 -2.29 1.26
C ILE A 105 -8.82 -2.91 2.04
N ASP A 106 -9.99 -2.26 2.07
CA ASP A 106 -11.18 -2.79 2.73
C ASP A 106 -11.63 -4.11 2.08
N VAL A 107 -11.59 -4.21 0.75
CA VAL A 107 -11.87 -5.47 0.01
C VAL A 107 -10.82 -6.54 0.31
N LEU A 108 -9.54 -6.18 0.37
CA LEU A 108 -8.42 -7.10 0.60
C LEU A 108 -8.55 -7.85 1.91
N VAL A 109 -8.92 -7.14 2.99
CA VAL A 109 -8.95 -7.69 4.35
C VAL A 109 -10.33 -8.18 4.79
N SER A 110 -11.34 -8.11 3.92
CA SER A 110 -12.70 -8.54 4.26
C SER A 110 -12.87 -10.05 4.11
N ASP A 111 -13.65 -10.63 5.02
CA ASP A 111 -14.05 -12.05 4.97
C ASP A 111 -15.11 -12.34 3.91
N GLN A 112 -15.75 -11.30 3.36
CA GLN A 112 -16.74 -11.44 2.28
C GLN A 112 -16.09 -11.66 0.91
N SER A 113 -14.82 -11.28 0.77
CA SER A 113 -14.06 -11.41 -0.46
C SER A 113 -13.44 -12.80 -0.56
N ASP A 114 -13.64 -13.47 -1.69
CA ASP A 114 -12.94 -14.72 -1.98
C ASP A 114 -11.44 -14.51 -2.23
N GLU A 115 -10.67 -15.58 -2.12
CA GLU A 115 -9.21 -15.58 -2.27
C GLU A 115 -8.75 -15.10 -3.64
N THR A 116 -9.49 -15.40 -4.71
CA THR A 116 -9.14 -14.97 -6.07
C THR A 116 -9.26 -13.45 -6.21
N LEU A 117 -10.33 -12.87 -5.69
CA LEU A 117 -10.51 -11.43 -5.65
C LEU A 117 -9.44 -10.76 -4.79
N LYS A 118 -9.13 -11.31 -3.62
CA LYS A 118 -8.06 -10.81 -2.74
C LYS A 118 -6.70 -10.81 -3.44
N GLU A 119 -6.38 -11.85 -4.20
CA GLU A 119 -5.15 -11.93 -4.98
C GLU A 119 -5.05 -10.82 -6.02
N VAL A 120 -6.09 -10.60 -6.82
CA VAL A 120 -6.13 -9.53 -7.83
C VAL A 120 -6.01 -8.15 -7.19
N VAL A 121 -6.71 -7.94 -6.06
CA VAL A 121 -6.66 -6.68 -5.31
C VAL A 121 -5.26 -6.44 -4.73
N LEU A 122 -4.60 -7.48 -4.18
CA LEU A 122 -3.24 -7.36 -3.69
C LEU A 122 -2.28 -6.99 -4.82
N ASP A 123 -2.37 -7.67 -5.97
CA ASP A 123 -1.51 -7.41 -7.12
C ASP A 123 -1.68 -5.96 -7.62
N THR A 124 -2.91 -5.47 -7.65
CA THR A 124 -3.26 -4.08 -7.99
C THR A 124 -2.64 -3.09 -7.00
N LEU A 125 -2.76 -3.35 -5.69
CA LEU A 125 -2.18 -2.53 -4.64
C LEU A 125 -0.64 -2.52 -4.70
N MET A 126 -0.02 -3.67 -4.97
CA MET A 126 1.42 -3.81 -5.08
C MET A 126 1.98 -3.12 -6.33
N GLU A 127 1.20 -3.04 -7.42
CA GLU A 127 1.53 -2.21 -8.55
C GLU A 127 1.50 -0.72 -8.18
N PHE A 128 0.48 -0.24 -7.46
CA PHE A 128 0.47 1.14 -6.97
C PHE A 128 1.62 1.42 -5.99
N VAL A 129 2.00 0.46 -5.15
CA VAL A 129 3.20 0.58 -4.31
C VAL A 129 4.46 0.81 -5.16
N LYS A 130 4.53 0.21 -6.36
CA LYS A 130 5.65 0.37 -7.30
C LYS A 130 5.64 1.71 -8.03
N VAL A 131 4.49 2.15 -8.52
CA VAL A 131 4.43 3.26 -9.49
C VAL A 131 3.96 4.59 -8.90
N ALA A 132 3.15 4.60 -7.84
CA ALA A 132 2.45 5.79 -7.38
C ALA A 132 3.35 6.85 -6.72
N ASN A 133 4.61 6.52 -6.40
CA ASN A 133 5.58 7.46 -5.85
C ASN A 133 6.73 7.74 -6.85
N GLY A 134 6.37 8.06 -8.10
CA GLY A 134 7.33 8.36 -9.16
C GLY A 134 8.26 7.19 -9.49
N GLY A 135 7.74 5.97 -9.46
CA GLY A 135 8.52 4.73 -9.67
C GLY A 135 9.33 4.26 -8.46
N THR A 136 9.42 5.06 -7.40
CA THR A 136 10.03 4.65 -6.13
C THR A 136 9.02 3.92 -5.25
N PHE A 137 9.51 3.08 -4.33
CA PHE A 137 8.65 2.34 -3.42
C PHE A 137 7.77 3.26 -2.55
N HIS A 138 6.45 3.16 -2.68
CA HIS A 138 5.48 3.97 -1.94
C HIS A 138 5.28 3.43 -0.51
N SER A 139 6.29 3.62 0.34
CA SER A 139 6.36 3.02 1.69
C SER A 139 5.17 3.30 2.61
N SER A 140 4.51 4.47 2.50
CA SER A 140 3.33 4.80 3.31
C SER A 140 2.08 4.01 2.90
N LEU A 141 1.91 3.70 1.61
CA LEU A 141 0.83 2.85 1.10
C LEU A 141 1.08 1.42 1.53
N TYR A 142 2.30 0.92 1.34
CA TYR A 142 2.68 -0.42 1.77
C TYR A 142 2.48 -0.62 3.29
N ASN A 143 2.88 0.36 4.11
CA ASN A 143 2.65 0.32 5.55
C ASN A 143 1.15 0.25 5.89
N ARG A 144 0.28 0.96 5.15
CA ARG A 144 -1.18 0.86 5.33
C ARG A 144 -1.67 -0.53 5.00
N ILE A 145 -1.22 -1.12 3.89
CA ILE A 145 -1.58 -2.49 3.48
C ILE A 145 -1.18 -3.49 4.57
N ILE A 146 0.09 -3.51 4.99
CA ILE A 146 0.56 -4.42 6.04
C ILE A 146 -0.19 -4.18 7.35
N SER A 147 -0.38 -2.92 7.75
CA SER A 147 -1.15 -2.60 8.96
C SER A 147 -2.56 -3.18 8.91
N SER A 148 -3.26 -3.03 7.78
CA SER A 148 -4.62 -3.53 7.61
C SER A 148 -4.68 -5.06 7.60
N ILE A 149 -3.71 -5.73 6.97
CA ILE A 149 -3.61 -7.21 7.00
C ILE A 149 -3.39 -7.71 8.42
N ILE A 150 -2.49 -7.08 9.19
CA ILE A 150 -2.20 -7.52 10.55
C ILE A 150 -3.38 -7.28 11.51
N HIS A 151 -4.13 -6.20 11.31
CA HIS A 151 -5.30 -5.85 12.11
C HIS A 151 -6.61 -6.48 11.60
N SER A 152 -6.57 -7.38 10.60
CA SER A 152 -7.78 -8.09 10.19
C SER A 152 -8.26 -9.01 11.30
N ALA A 153 -9.58 -9.09 11.47
CA ALA A 153 -10.19 -10.00 12.44
C ALA A 153 -10.00 -11.48 12.04
N SER A 154 -9.84 -11.76 10.76
CA SER A 154 -9.52 -13.08 10.23
C SER A 154 -8.02 -13.35 10.15
N SER A 155 -7.68 -14.63 10.02
CA SER A 155 -6.29 -15.06 9.83
C SER A 155 -5.68 -14.39 8.60
N ALA A 156 -4.51 -13.79 8.81
CA ALA A 156 -3.72 -13.16 7.76
C ALA A 156 -2.92 -14.16 6.90
N GLU A 157 -3.00 -15.47 7.19
CA GLU A 157 -2.19 -16.54 6.58
C GLU A 157 -2.20 -16.46 5.05
N PHE A 158 -3.37 -16.52 4.42
CA PHE A 158 -3.50 -16.49 2.95
C PHE A 158 -2.78 -15.28 2.32
N LEU A 159 -2.97 -14.08 2.88
CA LEU A 159 -2.38 -12.85 2.33
C LEU A 159 -0.87 -12.80 2.58
N ILE A 160 -0.41 -13.29 3.72
CA ILE A 160 1.01 -13.36 4.05
C ILE A 160 1.71 -14.41 3.19
N ASP A 161 1.07 -15.55 2.92
CA ASP A 161 1.57 -16.59 2.02
C ASP A 161 1.68 -16.06 0.59
N LEU A 162 0.68 -15.30 0.15
CA LEU A 162 0.69 -14.66 -1.17
C LEU A 162 1.82 -13.61 -1.27
N LEU A 163 2.01 -12.78 -0.24
CA LEU A 163 3.14 -11.85 -0.14
C LEU A 163 4.48 -12.59 -0.16
N THR A 164 4.58 -13.71 0.55
CA THR A 164 5.78 -14.53 0.64
C THR A 164 6.14 -15.13 -0.71
N SER A 165 5.16 -15.73 -1.39
CA SER A 165 5.33 -16.38 -2.69
C SER A 165 5.68 -15.39 -3.80
N LYS A 166 4.96 -14.25 -3.87
CA LYS A 166 5.09 -13.32 -4.99
C LYS A 166 6.10 -12.19 -4.76
N TYR A 167 6.18 -11.66 -3.55
CA TYR A 167 6.75 -10.33 -3.32
C TYR A 167 7.93 -10.30 -2.34
N PHE A 168 8.02 -11.19 -1.36
CA PHE A 168 9.12 -11.15 -0.38
C PHE A 168 10.49 -11.54 -0.94
N LYS A 169 10.54 -12.10 -2.15
CA LYS A 169 11.79 -12.25 -2.91
C LYS A 169 12.46 -10.91 -3.23
N TYR A 170 11.71 -9.80 -3.25
CA TYR A 170 12.25 -8.46 -3.51
C TYR A 170 12.79 -7.84 -2.23
N ILE A 171 14.03 -7.33 -2.29
CA ILE A 171 14.75 -6.84 -1.11
C ILE A 171 14.07 -5.63 -0.45
N ASP A 172 13.52 -4.72 -1.25
CA ASP A 172 12.86 -3.51 -0.79
C ASP A 172 11.50 -3.83 -0.15
N VAL A 173 10.72 -4.74 -0.73
CA VAL A 173 9.46 -5.23 -0.12
C VAL A 173 9.73 -5.81 1.27
N SER A 174 10.66 -6.76 1.37
CA SER A 174 10.98 -7.40 2.66
C SER A 174 11.55 -6.40 3.68
N TYR A 175 12.38 -5.46 3.23
CA TYR A 175 12.89 -4.37 4.07
C TYR A 175 11.79 -3.47 4.63
N PHE A 176 10.84 -3.04 3.79
CA PHE A 176 9.71 -2.21 4.23
C PHE A 176 8.68 -2.98 5.05
N THR A 177 8.62 -4.31 4.90
CA THR A 177 7.81 -5.17 5.77
C THR A 177 8.32 -5.13 7.19
N PHE A 178 9.63 -5.34 7.41
CA PHE A 178 10.20 -5.21 8.76
C PHE A 178 10.00 -3.82 9.37
N ILE A 179 10.11 -2.75 8.57
CA ILE A 179 9.82 -1.38 9.07
C ILE A 179 8.36 -1.25 9.49
N SER A 180 7.43 -1.78 8.70
CA SER A 180 6.00 -1.69 8.99
C SER A 180 5.66 -2.48 10.26
N LEU A 181 6.17 -3.70 10.38
CA LEU A 181 6.01 -4.53 11.58
C LEU A 181 6.65 -3.87 12.82
N GLU A 182 7.86 -3.33 12.73
CA GLU A 182 8.50 -2.58 13.83
C GLU A 182 7.60 -1.44 14.32
N LYS A 183 7.03 -0.65 13.39
CA LYS A 183 6.12 0.45 13.74
C LYS A 183 4.86 -0.05 14.42
N LEU A 184 4.26 -1.13 13.92
CA LEU A 184 3.04 -1.70 14.47
C LEU A 184 3.25 -2.18 15.92
N ALA A 185 4.30 -2.97 16.18
CA ALA A 185 4.62 -3.40 17.54
C ALA A 185 4.84 -2.22 18.51
N ARG A 186 5.55 -1.17 18.08
CA ARG A 186 5.76 0.00 18.94
C ARG A 186 4.46 0.75 19.25
N ASN A 187 3.55 0.83 18.28
CA ASN A 187 2.25 1.49 18.46
C ASN A 187 1.35 0.71 19.42
N LEU A 188 1.39 -0.63 19.38
CA LEU A 188 0.68 -1.49 20.33
C LEU A 188 1.22 -1.30 21.75
N GLN A 189 2.55 -1.33 21.92
CA GLN A 189 3.19 -1.09 23.22
C GLN A 189 2.85 0.29 23.83
N GLY A 190 2.75 1.33 22.99
CA GLY A 190 2.44 2.69 23.45
C GLY A 190 0.99 2.86 23.94
N LYS A 191 0.08 1.97 23.54
CA LYS A 191 -1.34 2.02 23.92
C LYS A 191 -1.56 1.51 25.34
N ASP A 192 -0.84 0.46 25.73
CA ASP A 192 -0.93 -0.15 27.07
C ASP A 192 -0.39 0.74 28.21
N VAL A 193 0.45 1.74 27.90
CA VAL A 193 1.05 2.64 28.92
C VAL A 193 0.21 3.91 29.14
N SER A 194 -0.73 4.22 28.24
CA SER A 194 -1.46 5.50 28.25
C SER A 194 -2.83 5.45 28.95
N ASP A 195 -3.38 4.26 29.23
CA ASP A 195 -4.76 4.10 29.75
C ASP A 195 -4.88 4.16 31.28
N ASP A 196 -3.88 4.69 31.97
CA ASP A 196 -3.93 4.89 33.43
C ASP A 196 -4.67 6.19 33.81
N LYS A 197 -5.94 6.32 33.38
CA LYS A 197 -7.02 7.13 34.00
C LYS A 197 -8.26 7.15 33.11
N THR A 198 -9.17 6.22 33.32
CA THR A 198 -10.56 6.52 33.73
C THR A 198 -11.31 5.21 33.95
N ALA A 199 -11.81 5.02 35.17
CA ALA A 199 -12.71 3.94 35.48
C ALA A 199 -14.07 4.14 34.77
N SER A 200 -14.48 3.19 33.94
CA SER A 200 -15.90 2.98 33.62
C SER A 200 -16.19 1.54 33.19
N VAL A 201 -16.93 0.87 34.06
CA VAL A 201 -17.89 -0.23 33.89
C VAL A 201 -18.26 -0.56 32.43
N ASP A 202 -17.64 -1.59 31.84
CA ASP A 202 -18.33 -2.68 31.14
C ASP A 202 -17.38 -3.87 30.91
N GLY A 203 -17.71 -5.05 31.44
CA GLY A 203 -16.84 -6.24 31.39
C GLY A 203 -16.74 -6.91 30.01
N ASN A 204 -17.53 -6.45 29.04
CA ASN A 204 -17.55 -7.02 27.69
C ASN A 204 -16.49 -6.39 26.76
N ASP A 205 -16.22 -5.09 26.89
CA ASP A 205 -15.29 -4.35 26.01
C ASP A 205 -13.83 -4.75 26.22
N GLU A 206 -13.42 -5.01 27.47
CA GLU A 206 -12.03 -5.37 27.80
C GLU A 206 -11.64 -6.75 27.22
N SER A 207 -12.60 -7.69 27.19
CA SER A 207 -12.41 -9.03 26.62
C SER A 207 -12.34 -9.05 25.08
N GLN A 208 -13.06 -8.14 24.42
CA GLN A 208 -12.98 -7.96 22.97
C GLN A 208 -11.70 -7.24 22.56
N LEU A 209 -11.25 -6.25 23.34
CA LEU A 209 -9.98 -5.58 23.12
C LEU A 209 -8.80 -6.55 23.29
N SER A 210 -8.82 -7.38 24.33
CA SER A 210 -7.74 -8.35 24.57
C SER A 210 -7.67 -9.43 23.49
N SER A 211 -8.80 -10.01 23.08
CA SER A 211 -8.85 -10.99 21.98
C SER A 211 -8.44 -10.40 20.62
N ASN A 212 -8.78 -9.13 20.36
CA ASN A 212 -8.34 -8.44 19.14
C ASN A 212 -6.82 -8.18 19.15
N ILE A 213 -6.25 -7.77 20.30
CA ILE A 213 -4.80 -7.60 20.45
C ILE A 213 -4.08 -8.95 20.28
N GLU A 214 -4.62 -10.02 20.85
CA GLU A 214 -4.09 -11.36 20.68
C GLU A 214 -4.09 -11.80 19.21
N GLY A 215 -5.20 -11.61 18.49
CA GLY A 215 -5.27 -11.88 17.04
C GLY A 215 -4.23 -11.08 16.23
N VAL A 216 -4.04 -9.80 16.57
CA VAL A 216 -2.99 -8.95 16.00
C VAL A 216 -1.58 -9.50 16.27
N ILE A 217 -1.31 -9.99 17.47
CA ILE A 217 -0.02 -10.59 17.84
C ILE A 217 0.25 -11.87 17.05
N HIS A 218 -0.77 -12.72 16.85
CA HIS A 218 -0.67 -13.93 16.04
C HIS A 218 -0.43 -13.62 14.56
N ASN A 219 -1.22 -12.72 13.98
CA ASN A 219 -1.02 -12.27 12.60
C ASN A 219 0.38 -11.67 12.40
N MET A 220 0.85 -10.89 13.38
CA MET A 220 2.18 -10.29 13.35
C MET A 220 3.30 -11.33 13.48
N TYR A 221 3.12 -12.37 14.31
CA TYR A 221 4.03 -13.52 14.39
C TYR A 221 4.14 -14.22 13.04
N TYR A 222 2.99 -14.52 12.42
CA TYR A 222 2.94 -15.20 11.15
C TYR A 222 3.66 -14.35 10.09
N ALA A 223 3.40 -13.05 10.02
CA ALA A 223 4.08 -12.16 9.08
C ALA A 223 5.60 -12.12 9.31
N ILE A 224 6.06 -11.86 10.53
CA ILE A 224 7.49 -11.65 10.80
C ILE A 224 8.32 -12.93 10.60
N SER A 225 7.72 -14.10 10.81
CA SER A 225 8.35 -15.41 10.59
C SER A 225 8.44 -15.80 9.11
N HIS A 226 7.53 -15.33 8.27
CA HIS A 226 7.49 -15.64 6.83
C HIS A 226 8.31 -14.69 5.95
N VAL A 227 8.73 -13.52 6.47
CA VAL A 227 9.65 -12.65 5.74
C VAL A 227 11.04 -13.32 5.69
N PRO A 228 11.59 -13.60 4.48
CA PRO A 228 12.84 -14.32 4.33
C PRO A 228 13.98 -13.56 5.01
N PHE A 229 14.72 -14.29 5.86
CA PHE A 229 15.95 -13.79 6.43
C PHE A 229 17.09 -13.92 5.43
N LEU A 230 17.86 -12.86 5.26
CA LEU A 230 19.05 -12.88 4.42
C LEU A 230 20.26 -13.40 5.21
N GLU A 231 20.49 -14.71 5.14
CA GLU A 231 21.72 -15.31 5.63
C GLU A 231 22.88 -15.02 4.70
N LYS A 232 23.70 -14.04 5.12
CA LYS A 232 24.94 -13.56 4.50
C LYS A 232 24.69 -12.92 3.12
N PRO A 233 25.12 -11.66 2.91
CA PRO A 233 25.30 -11.16 1.56
C PRO A 233 26.50 -11.94 0.99
N ASP A 234 26.25 -13.05 0.30
CA ASP A 234 27.27 -13.58 -0.59
C ASP A 234 27.52 -12.49 -1.63
N ASP A 235 28.76 -12.09 -1.88
CA ASP A 235 29.11 -10.97 -2.78
C ASP A 235 28.64 -11.20 -4.24
N LYS A 236 27.96 -12.32 -4.51
CA LYS A 236 27.38 -12.77 -5.77
C LYS A 236 25.86 -12.76 -5.83
N SER A 237 25.14 -12.46 -4.74
CA SER A 237 23.66 -12.45 -4.78
C SER A 237 23.15 -11.15 -5.39
N ASP A 238 22.67 -11.22 -6.63
CA ASP A 238 21.92 -10.15 -7.27
C ASP A 238 20.57 -9.99 -6.57
N PHE A 239 20.50 -9.08 -5.59
CA PHE A 239 19.26 -8.73 -4.92
C PHE A 239 18.35 -7.96 -5.88
N GLU A 240 17.19 -8.52 -6.21
CA GLU A 240 16.19 -7.86 -7.05
C GLU A 240 15.35 -6.87 -6.23
N MET A 241 15.09 -5.69 -6.78
CA MET A 241 14.19 -4.68 -6.22
C MET A 241 12.87 -4.67 -6.98
N TRP A 242 11.77 -4.55 -6.25
CA TRP A 242 10.44 -4.40 -6.84
C TRP A 242 10.25 -3.02 -7.48
N SER A 243 10.72 -1.97 -6.79
CA SER A 243 10.66 -0.60 -7.28
C SER A 243 11.82 -0.28 -8.24
N VAL A 244 11.53 0.45 -9.31
CA VAL A 244 12.55 0.88 -10.29
C VAL A 244 12.89 2.33 -9.99
N SER A 245 14.00 2.57 -9.28
CA SER A 245 14.51 3.93 -9.14
C SER A 245 15.13 4.37 -10.47
N GLU A 246 14.37 5.10 -11.30
CA GLU A 246 14.93 5.81 -12.47
C GLU A 246 15.56 7.16 -12.10
N SER A 247 15.49 7.57 -10.84
CA SER A 247 15.87 8.91 -10.38
C SER A 247 17.13 8.94 -9.51
N ASP A 248 18.30 8.70 -10.13
CA ASP A 248 19.59 9.24 -9.65
C ASP A 248 20.22 10.21 -10.67
N HIS A 249 19.47 10.64 -11.68
CA HIS A 249 19.91 11.64 -12.66
C HIS A 249 19.42 13.06 -12.34
N LYS A 250 19.63 13.60 -11.12
CA LYS A 250 19.71 15.08 -10.95
C LYS A 250 20.12 15.70 -9.60
N VAL A 251 20.73 14.99 -8.64
CA VAL A 251 21.10 15.68 -7.37
C VAL A 251 22.60 15.75 -7.08
N LEU A 252 23.47 15.00 -7.75
CA LEU A 252 24.92 15.10 -7.50
C LEU A 252 25.73 14.96 -8.79
N SER A 253 25.79 16.02 -9.58
CA SER A 253 26.91 16.22 -10.52
C SER A 253 27.39 17.66 -10.42
N GLY A 254 28.09 17.93 -9.32
CA GLY A 254 29.16 18.91 -9.36
C GLY A 254 30.33 18.28 -10.12
N ASP A 255 30.45 18.73 -11.36
CA ASP A 255 31.64 18.72 -12.22
C ASP A 255 32.18 17.43 -12.87
N LEU A 256 32.59 17.64 -14.12
CA LEU A 256 33.46 16.87 -15.02
C LEU A 256 32.92 15.65 -15.82
N ASP A 257 32.72 16.00 -17.10
CA ASP A 257 33.14 15.35 -18.34
C ASP A 257 32.45 14.09 -18.90
N ASP A 258 31.98 14.34 -20.13
CA ASP A 258 31.62 13.49 -21.25
C ASP A 258 32.44 12.19 -21.40
N LYS A 259 31.78 11.04 -21.23
CA LYS A 259 31.66 9.95 -22.23
C LYS A 259 31.02 8.69 -21.63
N GLN A 260 30.41 7.92 -22.53
CA GLN A 260 29.76 6.60 -22.36
C GLN A 260 28.31 6.58 -21.85
N LEU A 261 27.41 6.78 -22.81
CA LEU A 261 26.07 6.21 -22.84
C LEU A 261 26.13 4.67 -22.99
N LYS A 262 25.22 3.99 -22.27
CA LYS A 262 24.88 2.54 -22.31
C LYS A 262 25.67 1.57 -21.40
N SER A 263 25.64 1.81 -20.08
CA SER A 263 25.81 0.74 -19.06
C SER A 263 25.25 1.06 -17.65
N LYS A 264 24.61 2.21 -17.45
CA LYS A 264 24.27 2.73 -16.10
C LYS A 264 23.05 2.12 -15.40
N LYS A 265 22.11 1.47 -16.10
CA LYS A 265 20.84 1.00 -15.48
C LYS A 265 21.04 -0.13 -14.46
N HIS A 266 22.03 -1.00 -14.67
CA HIS A 266 22.35 -2.07 -13.71
C HIS A 266 23.12 -1.56 -12.49
N LYS A 267 23.98 -0.55 -12.65
CA LYS A 267 24.89 -0.13 -11.59
C LYS A 267 24.21 0.67 -10.47
N SER A 268 23.15 1.44 -10.76
CA SER A 268 22.39 2.19 -9.74
C SER A 268 21.53 1.27 -8.87
N ASN A 269 20.80 0.34 -9.48
CA ASN A 269 19.92 -0.59 -8.77
C ASN A 269 20.69 -1.57 -7.88
N VAL A 270 21.87 -2.04 -8.34
CA VAL A 270 22.74 -2.89 -7.52
C VAL A 270 23.24 -2.15 -6.28
N LEU A 271 23.51 -0.84 -6.38
CA LEU A 271 23.93 -0.03 -5.24
C LEU A 271 22.79 0.21 -4.23
N SER A 272 21.54 0.39 -4.67
CA SER A 272 20.38 0.50 -3.77
C SER A 272 20.06 -0.83 -3.10
N ALA A 273 20.08 -1.94 -3.85
CA ALA A 273 19.83 -3.27 -3.32
C ALA A 273 20.88 -3.67 -2.26
N ALA A 274 22.17 -3.43 -2.52
CA ALA A 274 23.23 -3.65 -1.55
C ALA A 274 23.09 -2.79 -0.28
N ARG A 275 22.60 -1.54 -0.41
CA ARG A 275 22.29 -0.68 0.75
C ARG A 275 21.16 -1.24 1.59
N PHE A 276 20.10 -1.76 0.97
CA PHE A 276 19.00 -2.41 1.68
C PHE A 276 19.48 -3.70 2.35
N ALA A 277 20.21 -4.56 1.65
CA ALA A 277 20.77 -5.80 2.20
C ALA A 277 21.64 -5.55 3.45
N LYS A 278 22.53 -4.56 3.41
CA LYS A 278 23.36 -4.15 4.57
C LYS A 278 22.52 -3.71 5.78
N LYS A 279 21.37 -3.07 5.53
CA LYS A 279 20.46 -2.59 6.58
C LYS A 279 19.40 -3.63 6.98
N MET A 280 19.23 -4.70 6.19
CA MET A 280 18.18 -5.69 6.38
C MET A 280 18.29 -6.35 7.74
N LYS A 281 19.49 -6.82 8.12
CA LYS A 281 19.73 -7.44 9.43
C LYS A 281 19.34 -6.51 10.57
N LEU A 282 19.66 -5.22 10.48
CA LEU A 282 19.27 -4.24 11.50
C LEU A 282 17.75 -4.08 11.58
N LYS A 283 17.05 -4.05 10.45
CA LYS A 283 15.59 -3.92 10.42
C LYS A 283 14.88 -5.18 10.91
N PHE A 284 15.34 -6.35 10.48
CA PHE A 284 14.93 -7.64 11.02
C PHE A 284 15.06 -7.65 12.55
N THR A 285 16.25 -7.36 13.09
CA THR A 285 16.48 -7.38 14.54
C THR A 285 15.60 -6.37 15.27
N LYS A 286 15.40 -5.16 14.73
CA LYS A 286 14.53 -4.16 15.35
C LYS A 286 13.06 -4.58 15.36
N ALA A 287 12.58 -5.17 14.27
CA ALA A 287 11.21 -5.68 14.19
C ALA A 287 10.98 -6.81 15.20
N TRP A 288 11.88 -7.78 15.27
CA TRP A 288 11.80 -8.88 16.25
C TRP A 288 11.89 -8.39 17.68
N ILE A 289 12.84 -7.50 18.01
CA ILE A 289 12.94 -6.95 19.38
C ILE A 289 11.69 -6.15 19.74
N ALA A 290 11.09 -5.40 18.81
CA ALA A 290 9.84 -4.69 19.06
C ALA A 290 8.68 -5.67 19.30
N TYR A 291 8.58 -6.73 18.49
CA TYR A 291 7.59 -7.78 18.64
C TYR A 291 7.71 -8.51 19.99
N LEU A 292 8.91 -8.95 20.35
CA LEU A 292 9.20 -9.69 21.60
C LEU A 292 8.97 -8.86 22.88
N ARG A 293 8.68 -7.56 22.75
CA ARG A 293 8.31 -6.69 23.87
C ARG A 293 6.79 -6.58 24.08
N LEU A 294 6.00 -7.12 23.16
CA LEU A 294 4.54 -7.19 23.30
C LEU A 294 4.17 -8.21 24.39
N PRO A 295 2.97 -8.12 24.97
CA PRO A 295 2.45 -9.14 25.88
C PRO A 295 2.11 -10.43 25.09
N LEU A 296 3.13 -11.25 24.83
CA LEU A 296 2.98 -12.45 24.01
C LEU A 296 2.11 -13.52 24.70
N PRO A 297 1.13 -14.10 23.99
CA PRO A 297 0.43 -15.32 24.40
C PRO A 297 1.39 -16.50 24.64
N LEU A 298 0.98 -17.46 25.47
CA LEU A 298 1.83 -18.59 25.89
C LEU A 298 2.21 -19.54 24.76
N ASP A 299 1.35 -19.70 23.76
CA ASP A 299 1.57 -20.54 22.60
C ASP A 299 2.55 -19.92 21.58
N VAL A 300 2.67 -18.59 21.62
CA VAL A 300 3.63 -17.81 20.82
C VAL A 300 5.02 -17.76 21.45
N TYR A 301 5.12 -17.77 22.78
CA TYR A 301 6.37 -17.68 23.55
C TYR A 301 7.21 -18.97 23.49
#